data_AF-A0A6U9XLU6-F1
#
_entry.id   AF-A0A6U9XLU6-F1
#
_cell.length_a   1.000
_cell.length_b   1.000
_cell.length_c   1.000
_cell.angle_alpha   90.00
_cell.angle_beta   90.00
_cell.angle_gamma   90.00
#
_symmetry.space_group_name_H-M   'P 1'
#
loop_
_entity.id
_entity.type
_entity.pdbx_description
1 polymer ?
#
loop_
_entity_poly.entity_id
_entity_poly.type
_entity_poly.pdbx_seq_one_letter_code
_entity_poly.pdbx_strand_id
1 'polypeptide(L)'
;MKAKRSGGGEIISFRRFVVVAWLYILLLYATVFVTVAVAFSETRAKAKRPRKNTRTRTRKNTRRQNSKPAPSLQGTLQNCFTPTSILKDVAVLLTPAEDSLLSSVTLVRLSKQLISLDNKRNNNNNNNNNNSLDSGNSDASTVEDFIINKTDQRLWDDGLTNAVKCLSSSKWAGSSQNLLEAAVEGIKAASVISRLLPKCEDPSVVVNGSFINDNLWWTPLLEKIVEEDQQLVSVIQPHQLSGLKWSIDCFRLSTNDAAVDADADADFSHKSLPKHLQKAYDNLDLPFMVRPGFLTKISSRDRNKHSSTTDGQDDYDCDEHDNNDFTVASFVNQVDFNSEKIQTTSKRAVAERRETAWQGDEHVAPFEYSGKSMQRMPWSPIVANARDRLCEETSHYYDGCLLNLYPDGGSGMRYHIDPDQGVQWDFETVVVSIGATRRFAFRSIVNDATSNGADGQSTTSGEQGAKDGSKPHMFVLMDGDVTEMVRDCQARFQHTVKTAEFKGETAPRVSLVFKKTLANRK
;
A
#
# COMPACT_ATOMS: atom_id res chain seq x y z
N MET A 1 38.17 70.86 -26.70
CA MET A 1 37.24 69.76 -26.33
C MET A 1 37.89 68.42 -26.61
N LYS A 2 37.71 67.45 -25.69
CA LYS A 2 37.93 65.98 -25.77
C LYS A 2 39.37 65.41 -25.65
N ALA A 3 39.70 65.16 -24.39
CA ALA A 3 40.04 63.88 -23.73
C ALA A 3 40.84 62.79 -24.49
N LYS A 4 42.01 62.47 -23.91
CA LYS A 4 42.88 61.31 -24.13
C LYS A 4 42.21 60.00 -23.69
N ARG A 5 42.38 58.94 -24.49
CA ARG A 5 42.23 57.53 -24.10
C ARG A 5 43.53 57.04 -23.44
N SER A 6 43.43 56.43 -22.25
CA SER A 6 44.44 55.50 -21.72
C SER A 6 43.75 54.18 -21.40
N GLY A 7 44.04 53.15 -22.20
CA GLY A 7 43.67 51.77 -21.94
C GLY A 7 44.83 51.00 -21.29
N GLY A 8 44.50 49.99 -20.50
CA GLY A 8 45.44 48.98 -20.00
C GLY A 8 45.79 49.12 -18.52
N GLY A 9 44.87 48.73 -17.63
CA GLY A 9 45.18 48.66 -16.18
C GLY A 9 44.28 47.72 -15.37
N GLU A 10 43.02 47.53 -15.73
CA GLU A 10 42.06 46.90 -14.79
C GLU A 10 41.94 45.37 -14.88
N ILE A 11 42.35 44.71 -15.96
CA ILE A 11 42.11 43.26 -16.14
C ILE A 11 43.08 42.39 -15.31
N ILE A 12 44.24 42.92 -14.91
CA ILE A 12 45.24 42.16 -14.13
C ILE A 12 44.90 42.16 -12.62
N SER A 13 44.14 43.16 -12.14
CA SER A 13 43.75 43.27 -10.73
C SER A 13 42.68 42.25 -10.34
N PHE A 14 41.69 42.02 -11.22
CA PHE A 14 40.56 41.13 -10.92
C PHE A 14 40.98 39.64 -10.84
N ARG A 15 41.89 39.21 -11.72
CA ARG A 15 42.43 37.84 -11.69
C ARG A 15 43.28 37.57 -10.44
N ARG A 16 44.03 38.57 -9.95
CA ARG A 16 44.78 38.45 -8.69
C ARG A 16 43.84 38.39 -7.48
N PHE A 17 42.74 39.13 -7.49
CA PHE A 17 41.77 39.12 -6.39
C PHE A 17 41.03 37.77 -6.28
N VAL A 18 40.64 37.16 -7.40
CA VAL A 18 39.98 35.85 -7.40
C VAL A 18 40.92 34.72 -6.97
N VAL A 19 42.20 34.77 -7.36
CA VAL A 19 43.20 33.77 -6.94
C VAL A 19 43.54 33.91 -5.45
N VAL A 20 43.62 35.14 -4.93
CA VAL A 20 43.85 35.38 -3.50
C VAL A 20 42.64 34.94 -2.66
N ALA A 21 41.42 35.18 -3.13
CA ALA A 21 40.20 34.71 -2.46
C ALA A 21 40.11 33.17 -2.43
N TRP A 22 40.46 32.51 -3.54
CA TRP A 22 40.53 31.04 -3.59
C TRP A 22 41.62 30.46 -2.69
N LEU A 23 42.80 31.09 -2.63
CA LEU A 23 43.86 30.69 -1.70
C LEU A 23 43.46 30.89 -0.24
N TYR A 24 42.67 31.94 0.07
CA TYR A 24 42.17 32.19 1.42
C TYR A 24 41.11 31.17 1.84
N ILE A 25 40.22 30.76 0.92
CA ILE A 25 39.24 29.69 1.15
C ILE A 25 39.95 28.34 1.33
N LEU A 26 41.01 28.05 0.55
CA LEU A 26 41.82 26.85 0.72
C LEU A 26 42.60 26.86 2.06
N LEU A 27 43.08 28.02 2.51
CA LEU A 27 43.70 28.17 3.84
C LEU A 27 42.70 28.00 4.98
N LEU A 28 41.46 28.48 4.82
CA LEU A 28 40.36 28.27 5.78
C LEU A 28 39.95 26.79 5.85
N TYR A 29 39.87 26.10 4.71
CA TYR A 29 39.62 24.66 4.69
C TYR A 29 40.78 23.85 5.30
N ALA A 30 42.03 24.24 5.04
CA ALA A 30 43.21 23.59 5.63
C ALA A 30 43.32 23.82 7.14
N THR A 31 42.93 24.99 7.65
CA THR A 31 42.92 25.28 9.10
C THR A 31 41.80 24.58 9.85
N VAL A 32 40.62 24.39 9.23
CA VAL A 32 39.53 23.55 9.78
C VAL A 32 39.91 22.06 9.79
N PHE A 33 40.60 21.57 8.75
CA PHE A 33 41.08 20.19 8.72
C PHE A 33 42.21 19.92 9.74
N VAL A 34 43.10 20.89 9.97
CA VAL A 34 44.17 20.77 10.97
C VAL A 34 43.62 20.87 12.40
N THR A 35 42.57 21.67 12.65
CA THR A 35 41.93 21.70 13.99
C THR A 35 41.13 20.44 14.30
N VAL A 36 40.48 19.82 13.30
CA VAL A 36 39.80 18.51 13.47
C VAL A 36 40.81 17.36 13.61
N ALA A 37 41.96 17.42 12.93
CA ALA A 37 43.02 16.40 13.05
C ALA A 37 43.82 16.51 14.37
N VAL A 38 44.00 17.72 14.92
CA VAL A 38 44.65 17.93 16.23
C VAL A 38 43.73 17.48 17.37
N ALA A 39 42.41 17.71 17.28
CA ALA A 39 41.43 17.22 18.25
C ALA A 39 41.32 15.68 18.32
N PHE A 40 41.66 14.96 17.24
CA PHE A 40 41.71 13.49 17.23
C PHE A 40 43.09 12.90 17.63
N SER A 41 44.13 13.72 17.80
CA SER A 41 45.48 13.25 18.14
C SER A 41 45.88 13.44 19.62
N GLU A 42 45.12 14.23 20.39
CA GLU A 42 45.40 14.52 21.81
C GLU A 42 44.85 13.49 22.82
N THR A 43 44.68 12.22 22.41
CA THR A 43 44.51 11.10 23.36
C THR A 43 45.63 10.05 23.29
N ARG A 44 46.81 10.40 22.78
CA ARG A 44 48.01 9.54 22.83
C ARG A 44 49.18 10.22 23.55
N ALA A 45 49.12 10.16 24.87
CA ALA A 45 50.18 10.60 25.77
C ALA A 45 51.52 9.90 25.51
N LYS A 46 52.60 10.69 25.39
CA LYS A 46 53.98 10.23 25.59
C LYS A 46 54.26 10.18 27.09
N ALA A 47 54.59 9.00 27.62
CA ALA A 47 55.32 8.86 28.88
C ALA A 47 56.38 7.75 28.75
N LYS A 48 57.65 8.16 28.86
CA LYS A 48 58.85 7.32 28.88
C LYS A 48 58.84 6.37 30.08
N ARG A 49 59.30 5.13 29.91
CA ARG A 49 59.81 4.27 30.99
C ARG A 49 61.32 4.46 31.16
N PRO A 50 61.84 4.29 32.38
CA PRO A 50 62.83 3.23 32.56
C PRO A 50 62.41 2.19 33.61
N ARG A 51 63.24 1.16 33.68
CA ARG A 51 63.01 -0.22 34.11
C ARG A 51 63.02 -0.45 35.63
N LYS A 52 62.31 -1.52 35.99
CA LYS A 52 62.55 -2.52 37.06
C LYS A 52 62.45 -2.05 38.52
N ASN A 53 61.36 -2.48 39.18
CA ASN A 53 61.40 -3.51 40.24
C ASN A 53 60.01 -3.60 40.90
N THR A 54 59.43 -4.79 41.01
CA THR A 54 59.08 -5.43 42.29
C THR A 54 58.05 -6.55 42.12
N ARG A 55 58.27 -7.55 42.97
CA ARG A 55 57.48 -8.73 43.29
C ARG A 55 55.98 -8.42 43.52
N THR A 56 55.15 -9.29 42.95
CA THR A 56 53.91 -9.88 43.48
C THR A 56 53.19 -9.16 44.64
N ARG A 57 51.98 -8.65 44.39
CA ARG A 57 50.79 -9.00 45.20
C ARG A 57 49.44 -8.51 44.62
N THR A 58 48.50 -9.46 44.60
CA THR A 58 47.02 -9.34 44.75
C THR A 58 46.19 -8.59 43.69
N ARG A 59 45.48 -9.40 42.90
CA ARG A 59 44.31 -9.08 42.05
C ARG A 59 43.24 -8.30 42.81
N LYS A 60 42.87 -7.11 42.33
CA LYS A 60 41.52 -6.56 42.41
C LYS A 60 41.02 -6.35 40.97
N ASN A 61 40.05 -7.16 40.56
CA ASN A 61 39.34 -6.99 39.29
C ASN A 61 38.43 -5.77 39.40
N THR A 62 38.87 -4.61 38.90
CA THR A 62 37.97 -3.52 38.53
C THR A 62 37.44 -3.80 37.12
N ARG A 63 36.26 -4.42 37.07
CA ARG A 63 35.48 -4.61 35.85
C ARG A 63 35.02 -3.21 35.40
N ARG A 64 35.75 -2.59 34.46
CA ARG A 64 35.23 -1.43 33.70
C ARG A 64 33.96 -1.90 33.00
N GLN A 65 32.81 -1.48 33.53
CA GLN A 65 31.56 -1.53 32.78
C GLN A 65 31.68 -0.50 31.66
N ASN A 66 32.02 -0.96 30.46
CA ASN A 66 31.70 -0.19 29.27
C ASN A 66 30.18 -0.26 29.12
N SER A 67 29.47 0.80 29.49
CA SER A 67 28.06 0.97 29.15
C SER A 67 27.93 0.85 27.63
N LYS A 68 27.16 -0.13 27.15
CA LYS A 68 26.84 -0.20 25.71
C LYS A 68 26.16 1.12 25.31
N PRO A 69 26.51 1.73 24.16
CA PRO A 69 25.79 2.89 23.67
C PRO A 69 24.31 2.53 23.50
N ALA A 70 23.42 3.49 23.80
CA ALA A 70 21.99 3.30 23.60
C ALA A 70 21.71 2.92 22.14
N PRO A 71 20.78 1.98 21.88
CA PRO A 71 20.44 1.60 20.51
C PRO A 71 19.88 2.80 19.74
N SER A 72 20.21 2.92 18.46
CA SER A 72 19.58 3.91 17.57
C SER A 72 18.10 3.59 17.38
N LEU A 73 17.28 4.60 17.07
CA LEU A 73 15.84 4.40 16.81
C LEU A 73 15.61 3.38 15.68
N GLN A 74 16.44 3.37 14.65
CA GLN A 74 16.40 2.35 13.60
C GLN A 74 16.65 0.93 14.14
N GLY A 75 17.62 0.77 15.05
CA GLY A 75 17.87 -0.50 15.74
C GLY A 75 16.71 -0.90 16.65
N THR A 76 16.08 0.06 17.33
CA THR A 76 14.88 -0.17 18.13
C THR A 76 13.70 -0.64 17.28
N LEU A 77 13.44 0.01 16.14
CA LEU A 77 12.36 -0.35 15.21
C LEU A 77 12.48 -1.78 14.70
N GLN A 78 13.70 -2.24 14.42
CA GLN A 78 13.94 -3.63 13.99
C GLN A 78 13.50 -4.66 15.02
N ASN A 79 13.56 -4.30 16.30
CA ASN A 79 13.19 -5.14 17.44
C ASN A 79 11.74 -4.93 17.91
N CYS A 80 10.97 -4.04 17.28
CA CYS A 80 9.56 -3.85 17.58
C CYS A 80 8.72 -4.97 16.94
N PHE A 81 7.97 -5.70 17.76
CA PHE A 81 7.15 -6.85 17.33
C PHE A 81 5.64 -6.57 17.35
N THR A 82 5.21 -5.47 17.97
CA THR A 82 3.80 -5.08 18.09
C THR A 82 3.58 -3.62 17.65
N PRO A 83 2.37 -3.25 17.19
CA PRO A 83 2.05 -1.87 16.85
C PRO A 83 2.34 -0.89 17.98
N THR A 84 1.93 -1.24 19.21
CA THR A 84 2.18 -0.43 20.41
C THR A 84 3.68 -0.22 20.68
N SER A 85 4.53 -1.25 20.46
CA SER A 85 5.99 -1.08 20.60
C SER A 85 6.57 -0.14 19.54
N ILE A 86 6.08 -0.20 18.30
CA ILE A 86 6.50 0.74 17.24
C ILE A 86 6.16 2.18 17.63
N LEU A 87 4.95 2.41 18.15
CA LEU A 87 4.50 3.74 18.51
C LEU A 87 5.27 4.29 19.73
N LYS A 88 5.36 3.48 20.79
CA LYS A 88 5.98 3.85 22.06
C LYS A 88 7.49 4.04 21.96
N ASP A 89 8.17 3.12 21.29
CA ASP A 89 9.63 3.05 21.34
C ASP A 89 10.29 3.76 20.15
N VAL A 90 9.51 4.13 19.12
CA VAL A 90 10.02 4.78 17.91
C VAL A 90 9.21 6.00 17.54
N ALA A 91 7.92 5.86 17.23
CA ALA A 91 7.14 6.93 16.59
C ALA A 91 7.07 8.22 17.44
N VAL A 92 6.89 8.10 18.75
CA VAL A 92 6.87 9.26 19.67
C VAL A 92 8.25 9.92 19.83
N LEU A 93 9.33 9.21 19.54
CA LEU A 93 10.70 9.72 19.70
C LEU A 93 11.27 10.36 18.42
N LEU A 94 10.56 10.28 17.30
CA LEU A 94 11.00 10.87 16.03
C LEU A 94 11.08 12.40 16.14
N THR A 95 12.12 12.99 15.54
CA THR A 95 12.24 14.45 15.43
C THR A 95 11.92 14.92 14.01
N PRO A 96 11.17 16.04 13.85
CA PRO A 96 10.91 16.61 12.52
C PRO A 96 12.20 16.97 11.77
N ALA A 97 12.16 16.90 10.44
CA ALA A 97 13.24 17.11 9.48
C ALA A 97 14.39 16.09 9.50
N GLU A 98 14.81 15.59 10.66
CA GLU A 98 15.95 14.67 10.79
C GLU A 98 15.58 13.20 10.50
N ASP A 99 14.36 12.78 10.90
CA ASP A 99 13.96 11.37 10.87
C ASP A 99 12.95 11.01 9.75
N SER A 100 12.82 11.82 8.70
CA SER A 100 11.78 11.62 7.66
C SER A 100 11.81 10.23 7.00
N LEU A 101 13.00 9.72 6.70
CA LEU A 101 13.19 8.36 6.17
C LEU A 101 12.77 7.30 7.20
N LEU A 102 13.14 7.49 8.47
CA LEU A 102 12.80 6.57 9.54
C LEU A 102 11.30 6.58 9.83
N SER A 103 10.65 7.74 9.72
CA SER A 103 9.18 7.87 9.82
C SER A 103 8.48 7.02 8.75
N SER A 104 8.91 7.10 7.49
CA SER A 104 8.37 6.25 6.42
C SER A 104 8.50 4.76 6.77
N VAL A 105 9.68 4.32 7.18
CA VAL A 105 9.90 2.91 7.57
C VAL A 105 9.04 2.52 8.78
N THR A 106 8.84 3.44 9.72
CA THR A 106 7.97 3.26 10.90
C THR A 106 6.52 3.02 10.48
N LEU A 107 5.97 3.88 9.61
CA LEU A 107 4.61 3.75 9.07
C LEU A 107 4.46 2.45 8.25
N VAL A 108 5.42 2.13 7.38
CA VAL A 108 5.41 0.90 6.59
C VAL A 108 5.44 -0.34 7.47
N ARG A 109 6.22 -0.35 8.56
CA ARG A 109 6.26 -1.49 9.47
C ARG A 109 4.95 -1.61 10.27
N LEU A 110 4.41 -0.48 10.71
CA LEU A 110 3.15 -0.39 11.44
C LEU A 110 1.98 -0.92 10.60
N SER A 111 1.86 -0.46 9.34
CA SER A 111 0.79 -0.90 8.43
C SER A 111 0.82 -2.40 8.19
N LYS A 112 2.01 -2.99 8.00
CA LYS A 112 2.18 -4.44 7.84
C LYS A 112 1.67 -5.21 9.06
N GLN A 113 2.06 -4.79 10.27
CA GLN A 113 1.61 -5.45 11.50
C GLN A 113 0.09 -5.35 11.67
N LEU A 114 -0.50 -4.18 11.35
CA LEU A 114 -1.94 -4.00 11.38
C LEU A 114 -2.68 -4.87 10.35
N ILE A 115 -2.17 -4.98 9.12
CA ILE A 115 -2.72 -5.91 8.11
C ILE A 115 -2.74 -7.34 8.64
N SER A 116 -1.64 -7.80 9.28
CA SER A 116 -1.58 -9.16 9.82
C SER A 116 -2.60 -9.40 10.92
N LEU A 117 -2.83 -8.40 11.79
CA LEU A 117 -3.83 -8.48 12.85
C LEU A 117 -5.25 -8.50 12.29
N ASP A 118 -5.54 -7.62 11.33
CA ASP A 118 -6.84 -7.57 10.67
C ASP A 118 -7.18 -8.88 9.94
N ASN A 119 -6.20 -9.42 9.19
CA ASN A 119 -6.34 -10.71 8.53
C ASN A 119 -6.64 -11.84 9.52
N LYS A 120 -5.94 -11.89 10.67
CA LYS A 120 -6.19 -12.88 11.73
C LYS A 120 -7.60 -12.74 12.31
N ARG A 121 -8.05 -11.52 12.57
CA ARG A 121 -9.40 -11.23 13.07
C ARG A 121 -10.46 -11.72 12.09
N ASN A 122 -10.34 -11.36 10.82
CA ASN A 122 -11.30 -11.76 9.79
C ASN A 122 -11.35 -13.29 9.65
N ASN A 123 -10.21 -13.97 9.80
CA ASN A 123 -10.16 -15.42 9.82
C ASN A 123 -10.89 -16.03 11.03
N ASN A 124 -10.68 -15.48 12.23
CA ASN A 124 -11.36 -15.93 13.44
C ASN A 124 -12.88 -15.73 13.34
N ASN A 125 -13.33 -14.59 12.81
CA ASN A 125 -14.75 -14.32 12.58
C ASN A 125 -15.35 -15.31 11.58
N ASN A 126 -14.66 -15.62 10.48
CA ASN A 126 -15.09 -16.65 9.53
C ASN A 126 -15.23 -18.03 10.18
N ASN A 127 -14.29 -18.43 11.05
CA ASN A 127 -14.34 -19.71 11.75
C ASN A 127 -15.48 -19.77 12.78
N ASN A 128 -15.75 -18.68 13.51
CA ASN A 128 -16.83 -18.64 14.49
C ASN A 128 -18.22 -18.70 13.83
N ASN A 129 -18.41 -18.03 12.69
CA ASN A 129 -19.66 -18.11 11.94
C ASN A 129 -19.95 -19.54 11.45
N ASN A 130 -18.92 -20.29 11.07
CA ASN A 130 -19.06 -21.69 10.65
C ASN A 130 -19.38 -22.66 11.80
N ASN A 131 -19.09 -22.30 13.05
CA ASN A 131 -19.31 -23.14 14.23
C ASN A 131 -20.58 -22.82 15.02
N SER A 132 -21.36 -21.78 14.66
CA SER A 132 -22.53 -21.34 15.43
C SER A 132 -23.82 -22.16 15.23
N LEU A 133 -23.74 -23.31 14.55
CA LEU A 133 -24.87 -24.24 14.37
C LEU A 133 -25.01 -25.30 15.47
N ASP A 134 -24.12 -25.34 16.47
CA ASP A 134 -24.31 -26.19 17.65
C ASP A 134 -23.58 -25.64 18.88
N SER A 135 -24.20 -25.78 20.06
CA SER A 135 -23.78 -25.31 21.40
C SER A 135 -24.06 -23.84 21.77
N GLY A 136 -25.20 -23.63 22.44
CA GLY A 136 -25.48 -22.47 23.27
C GLY A 136 -24.66 -22.51 24.55
N ASN A 137 -23.37 -22.15 24.47
CA ASN A 137 -22.60 -21.60 25.58
C ASN A 137 -21.27 -21.05 25.03
N SER A 138 -21.20 -19.75 24.73
CA SER A 138 -19.92 -19.09 24.50
C SER A 138 -19.84 -17.86 25.39
N ASP A 139 -18.90 -17.93 26.34
CA ASP A 139 -18.36 -16.76 27.03
C ASP A 139 -18.02 -15.70 25.98
N ALA A 140 -18.81 -14.63 25.95
CA ALA A 140 -18.63 -13.46 25.09
C ALA A 140 -17.40 -12.61 25.50
N SER A 141 -16.35 -13.22 26.06
CA SER A 141 -15.26 -12.53 26.77
C SER A 141 -13.87 -12.68 26.14
N THR A 142 -13.73 -13.19 24.90
CA THR A 142 -12.41 -13.34 24.26
C THR A 142 -12.32 -12.86 22.81
N VAL A 143 -13.23 -11.98 22.37
CA VAL A 143 -12.92 -11.12 21.22
C VAL A 143 -11.99 -10.06 21.77
N GLU A 144 -10.67 -10.29 21.68
CA GLU A 144 -9.68 -9.27 21.97
C GLU A 144 -10.01 -8.04 21.13
N ASP A 145 -10.59 -7.06 21.81
CA ASP A 145 -10.86 -5.73 21.32
C ASP A 145 -9.62 -5.25 20.56
N PHE A 146 -9.88 -4.68 19.39
CA PHE A 146 -8.91 -3.93 18.61
C PHE A 146 -7.93 -3.16 19.51
N ILE A 147 -6.62 -3.23 19.19
CA ILE A 147 -5.46 -2.73 19.98
C ILE A 147 -5.42 -1.19 20.03
N ILE A 148 -6.56 -0.54 20.18
CA ILE A 148 -6.65 0.72 20.90
C ILE A 148 -7.52 0.42 22.10
N ASN A 149 -6.94 -0.22 23.13
CA ASN A 149 -7.52 -0.06 24.45
C ASN A 149 -7.65 1.46 24.66
N LYS A 150 -8.76 1.95 25.23
CA LYS A 150 -8.94 3.38 25.53
C LYS A 150 -7.72 3.98 26.25
N THR A 151 -6.97 3.15 26.98
CA THR A 151 -5.71 3.51 27.65
C THR A 151 -4.56 3.89 26.68
N ASP A 152 -4.53 3.35 25.47
CA ASP A 152 -3.48 3.55 24.47
C ASP A 152 -3.87 4.55 23.36
N GLN A 153 -5.12 5.02 23.29
CA GLN A 153 -5.59 5.93 22.24
C GLN A 153 -4.70 7.16 22.07
N ARG A 154 -4.33 7.79 23.18
CA ARG A 154 -3.42 8.93 23.17
C ARG A 154 -2.04 8.59 22.59
N LEU A 155 -1.51 7.40 22.87
CA LEU A 155 -0.23 6.95 22.30
C LEU A 155 -0.33 6.77 20.79
N TRP A 156 -1.46 6.26 20.30
CA TRP A 156 -1.73 6.14 18.87
C TRP A 156 -1.83 7.51 18.20
N ASP A 157 -2.62 8.42 18.77
CA ASP A 157 -2.78 9.77 18.24
C ASP A 157 -1.45 10.53 18.22
N ASP A 158 -0.71 10.52 19.34
CA ASP A 158 0.58 11.19 19.47
C ASP A 158 1.63 10.57 18.51
N GLY A 159 1.72 9.23 18.47
CA GLY A 159 2.70 8.51 17.66
C GLY A 159 2.46 8.65 16.15
N LEU A 160 1.22 8.52 15.69
CA LEU A 160 0.86 8.69 14.29
C LEU A 160 1.01 10.13 13.84
N THR A 161 0.53 11.08 14.66
CA THR A 161 0.68 12.51 14.38
C THR A 161 2.16 12.89 14.27
N ASN A 162 3.01 12.40 15.18
CA ASN A 162 4.44 12.69 15.14
C ASN A 162 5.13 12.06 13.92
N ALA A 163 4.82 10.80 13.60
CA ALA A 163 5.35 10.14 12.40
C ALA A 163 4.96 10.92 11.13
N VAL A 164 3.68 11.26 10.97
CA VAL A 164 3.23 12.02 9.81
C VAL A 164 3.87 13.41 9.74
N LYS A 165 3.92 14.17 10.84
CA LYS A 165 4.59 15.48 10.87
C LYS A 165 6.06 15.37 10.50
N CYS A 166 6.75 14.34 10.99
CA CYS A 166 8.14 14.09 10.61
C CYS A 166 8.27 13.80 9.11
N LEU A 167 7.37 13.00 8.54
CA LEU A 167 7.39 12.68 7.11
C LEU A 167 7.10 13.92 6.23
N SER A 168 6.09 14.71 6.59
CA SER A 168 5.68 15.91 5.85
C SER A 168 6.63 17.10 6.03
N SER A 169 7.46 17.11 7.07
CA SER A 169 8.45 18.18 7.30
C SER A 169 9.62 18.18 6.31
N SER A 170 9.86 17.08 5.59
CA SER A 170 10.92 16.97 4.59
C SER A 170 10.48 17.53 3.24
N LYS A 171 11.43 18.07 2.46
CA LYS A 171 11.17 18.45 1.05
C LYS A 171 11.22 17.19 0.20
N TRP A 172 10.16 16.86 -0.53
CA TRP A 172 10.14 15.64 -1.35
C TRP A 172 10.69 15.90 -2.76
N ALA A 173 10.23 16.96 -3.42
CA ALA A 173 10.62 17.28 -4.79
C ALA A 173 12.08 17.74 -4.94
N GLY A 174 12.69 18.25 -3.87
CA GLY A 174 14.09 18.72 -3.85
C GLY A 174 15.10 17.68 -3.36
N SER A 175 14.66 16.47 -3.05
CA SER A 175 15.48 15.46 -2.38
C SER A 175 15.94 14.33 -3.30
N SER A 176 16.81 13.45 -2.78
CA SER A 176 17.22 12.25 -3.52
C SER A 176 16.01 11.37 -3.90
N GLN A 177 16.09 10.67 -5.02
CA GLN A 177 15.03 9.76 -5.48
C GLN A 177 14.64 8.71 -4.43
N ASN A 178 15.61 8.28 -3.60
CA ASN A 178 15.36 7.34 -2.51
C ASN A 178 14.48 7.94 -1.42
N LEU A 179 14.61 9.23 -1.13
CA LEU A 179 13.78 9.90 -0.13
C LEU A 179 12.33 10.06 -0.63
N LEU A 180 12.15 10.45 -1.89
CA LEU A 180 10.82 10.53 -2.48
C LEU A 180 10.13 9.16 -2.53
N GLU A 181 10.86 8.11 -2.92
CA GLU A 181 10.33 6.74 -2.89
C GLU A 181 9.89 6.34 -1.47
N ALA A 182 10.72 6.62 -0.46
CA ALA A 182 10.36 6.37 0.92
C ALA A 182 9.13 7.19 1.33
N ALA A 183 9.04 8.47 0.96
CA ALA A 183 7.89 9.30 1.27
C ALA A 183 6.59 8.72 0.68
N VAL A 184 6.62 8.31 -0.59
CA VAL A 184 5.47 7.69 -1.25
C VAL A 184 5.06 6.38 -0.59
N GLU A 185 6.02 5.50 -0.23
CA GLU A 185 5.70 4.27 0.50
C GLU A 185 5.18 4.54 1.92
N GLY A 186 5.66 5.60 2.58
CA GLY A 186 5.14 6.07 3.87
C GLY A 186 3.71 6.58 3.77
N ILE A 187 3.38 7.33 2.71
CA ILE A 187 2.01 7.81 2.42
C ILE A 187 1.08 6.64 2.14
N LYS A 188 1.51 5.67 1.32
CA LYS A 188 0.77 4.42 1.08
C LYS A 188 0.52 3.63 2.35
N ALA A 189 1.51 3.57 3.24
CA ALA A 189 1.34 2.91 4.53
C ALA A 189 0.35 3.67 5.43
N ALA A 190 0.43 5.00 5.48
CA ALA A 190 -0.51 5.82 6.23
C ALA A 190 -1.96 5.66 5.74
N SER A 191 -2.19 5.55 4.43
CA SER A 191 -3.53 5.34 3.86
C SER A 191 -4.11 3.96 4.15
N VAL A 192 -3.27 2.93 4.30
CA VAL A 192 -3.70 1.63 4.83
C VAL A 192 -4.07 1.74 6.31
N ILE A 193 -3.23 2.40 7.11
CA ILE A 193 -3.49 2.58 8.55
C ILE A 193 -4.82 3.33 8.75
N SER A 194 -5.08 4.39 7.97
CA SER A 194 -6.33 5.15 8.09
C SER A 194 -7.59 4.34 7.79
N ARG A 195 -7.49 3.28 6.99
CA ARG A 195 -8.60 2.35 6.71
C ARG A 195 -8.76 1.25 7.77
N LEU A 196 -7.67 0.90 8.46
CA LEU A 196 -7.68 -0.17 9.48
C LEU A 196 -8.03 0.33 10.88
N LEU A 197 -7.80 1.61 11.17
CA LEU A 197 -8.20 2.21 12.44
C LEU A 197 -9.70 2.57 12.43
N PRO A 198 -10.38 2.50 13.59
CA PRO A 198 -11.75 2.97 13.75
C PRO A 198 -11.89 4.41 13.24
N LYS A 199 -13.00 4.69 12.55
CA LYS A 199 -13.34 6.05 12.14
C LYS A 199 -13.46 6.92 13.39
N CYS A 200 -12.78 8.06 13.40
CA CYS A 200 -12.93 9.03 14.49
C CYS A 200 -14.40 9.49 14.49
N GLU A 201 -15.09 9.41 15.63
CA GLU A 201 -16.52 9.70 15.78
C GLU A 201 -16.91 11.18 15.52
N ASP A 202 -15.98 12.01 15.04
CA ASP A 202 -16.19 13.45 14.84
C ASP A 202 -15.99 13.83 13.35
N PRO A 203 -17.06 13.91 12.55
CA PRO A 203 -16.97 14.18 11.12
C PRO A 203 -16.94 15.68 10.81
N SER A 204 -15.91 16.13 10.09
CA SER A 204 -16.03 17.24 9.12
C SER A 204 -14.82 17.35 8.20
N VAL A 205 -14.90 16.91 6.92
CA VAL A 205 -13.86 17.21 5.89
C VAL A 205 -14.48 17.81 4.59
N VAL A 206 -13.93 18.90 4.03
CA VAL A 206 -14.12 19.39 2.65
C VAL A 206 -12.80 19.98 2.13
N VAL A 207 -12.37 19.54 0.96
CA VAL A 207 -11.27 20.12 0.18
C VAL A 207 -11.78 20.42 -1.25
N ASN A 208 -11.50 21.65 -1.73
CA ASN A 208 -12.14 22.42 -2.82
C ASN A 208 -13.42 23.22 -2.46
N GLY A 209 -13.58 23.60 -1.18
CA GLY A 209 -14.73 24.39 -0.71
C GLY A 209 -14.89 24.50 0.81
N SER A 210 -14.02 23.80 1.55
CA SER A 210 -13.60 23.94 2.96
C SER A 210 -14.51 23.50 4.12
N PHE A 211 -14.00 22.49 4.82
CA PHE A 211 -14.06 22.17 6.24
C PHE A 211 -12.97 21.14 6.44
N ILE A 212 -11.69 21.46 6.63
CA ILE A 212 -10.70 20.42 6.99
C ILE A 212 -10.94 20.08 8.47
N ASN A 213 -11.08 18.80 8.85
CA ASN A 213 -10.99 18.47 10.26
C ASN A 213 -9.50 18.63 10.61
N ASP A 214 -9.16 19.72 11.29
CA ASP A 214 -7.79 20.02 11.73
C ASP A 214 -7.22 18.92 12.66
N ASN A 215 -8.04 17.92 13.04
CA ASN A 215 -7.72 16.88 14.01
C ASN A 215 -7.36 15.50 13.41
N LEU A 216 -7.41 15.28 12.08
CA LEU A 216 -6.99 13.99 11.50
C LEU A 216 -5.46 13.90 11.37
N TRP A 217 -4.88 12.83 11.92
CA TRP A 217 -3.42 12.67 12.03
C TRP A 217 -2.68 12.61 10.68
N TRP A 218 -3.36 12.24 9.59
CA TRP A 218 -2.76 12.16 8.25
C TRP A 218 -2.94 13.42 7.39
N THR A 219 -3.74 14.40 7.82
CA THR A 219 -3.98 15.66 7.08
C THR A 219 -2.69 16.36 6.62
N PRO A 220 -1.61 16.43 7.43
CA PRO A 220 -0.36 17.06 7.00
C PRO A 220 0.28 16.42 5.76
N LEU A 221 0.00 15.15 5.45
CA LEU A 221 0.48 14.53 4.21
C LEU A 221 -0.25 15.10 3.00
N LEU A 222 -1.57 15.29 3.06
CA LEU A 222 -2.35 15.85 1.96
C LEU A 222 -1.98 17.31 1.71
N GLU A 223 -1.84 18.11 2.77
CA GLU A 223 -1.37 19.49 2.67
C GLU A 223 -0.01 19.56 1.98
N LYS A 224 0.91 18.65 2.33
CA LYS A 224 2.23 18.59 1.73
C LYS A 224 2.21 18.20 0.24
N ILE A 225 1.33 17.28 -0.15
CA ILE A 225 1.14 16.91 -1.57
C ILE A 225 0.60 18.12 -2.36
N VAL A 226 -0.31 18.90 -1.79
CA VAL A 226 -0.83 20.14 -2.41
C VAL A 226 0.25 21.20 -2.49
N GLU A 227 1.04 21.39 -1.43
CA GLU A 227 2.14 22.36 -1.38
C GLU A 227 3.19 22.08 -2.47
N GLU A 228 3.55 20.81 -2.67
CA GLU A 228 4.58 20.40 -3.65
C GLU A 228 4.00 19.91 -5.00
N ASP A 229 2.71 20.14 -5.28
CA ASP A 229 2.00 19.63 -6.47
C ASP A 229 2.79 19.82 -7.77
N GLN A 230 3.18 21.07 -8.06
CA GLN A 230 3.86 21.40 -9.31
C GLN A 230 5.30 20.85 -9.36
N GLN A 231 6.01 20.85 -8.22
CA GLN A 231 7.40 20.41 -8.16
C GLN A 231 7.50 18.89 -8.27
N LEU A 232 6.57 18.16 -7.65
CA LEU A 232 6.52 16.69 -7.68
C LEU A 232 6.37 16.15 -9.10
N VAL A 233 5.59 16.79 -9.97
CA VAL A 233 5.41 16.36 -11.37
C VAL A 233 6.74 16.18 -12.12
N SER A 234 7.78 16.94 -11.77
CA SER A 234 9.09 16.87 -12.44
C SER A 234 9.96 15.69 -12.02
N VAL A 235 9.66 15.05 -10.88
CA VAL A 235 10.51 14.01 -10.28
C VAL A 235 9.79 12.68 -10.02
N ILE A 236 8.45 12.72 -9.87
CA ILE A 236 7.64 11.56 -9.52
C ILE A 236 7.59 10.56 -10.68
N GLN A 237 7.78 9.29 -10.36
CA GLN A 237 7.72 8.19 -11.32
C GLN A 237 6.30 7.65 -11.50
N PRO A 238 5.96 7.01 -12.62
CA PRO A 238 4.61 6.49 -12.88
C PRO A 238 4.05 5.59 -11.78
N HIS A 239 4.86 4.67 -11.25
CA HIS A 239 4.44 3.75 -10.17
C HIS A 239 4.17 4.51 -8.87
N GLN A 240 4.98 5.53 -8.56
CA GLN A 240 4.81 6.39 -7.39
C GLN A 240 3.53 7.22 -7.51
N LEU A 241 3.29 7.83 -8.68
CA LEU A 241 2.11 8.68 -8.91
C LEU A 241 0.81 7.88 -8.82
N SER A 242 0.77 6.66 -9.38
CA SER A 242 -0.38 5.77 -9.21
C SER A 242 -0.61 5.33 -7.76
N GLY A 243 0.47 5.09 -7.00
CA GLY A 243 0.39 4.78 -5.57
C GLY A 243 -0.09 5.97 -4.74
N LEU A 244 0.28 7.19 -5.13
CA LEU A 244 -0.17 8.42 -4.50
C LEU A 244 -1.67 8.66 -4.74
N LYS A 245 -2.12 8.51 -5.99
CA LYS A 245 -3.54 8.57 -6.36
C LYS A 245 -4.37 7.62 -5.50
N TRP A 246 -3.98 6.34 -5.47
CA TRP A 246 -4.62 5.31 -4.67
C TRP A 246 -4.63 5.65 -3.17
N SER A 247 -3.56 6.22 -2.64
CA SER A 247 -3.48 6.61 -1.23
C SER A 247 -4.47 7.71 -0.87
N ILE A 248 -4.65 8.71 -1.74
CA ILE A 248 -5.63 9.78 -1.54
C ILE A 248 -7.05 9.22 -1.59
N ASP A 249 -7.33 8.29 -2.49
CA ASP A 249 -8.64 7.62 -2.57
C ASP A 249 -8.94 6.85 -1.27
N CYS A 250 -7.94 6.17 -0.70
CA CYS A 250 -8.05 5.52 0.61
C CYS A 250 -8.30 6.51 1.77
N PHE A 251 -7.62 7.67 1.79
CA PHE A 251 -7.87 8.70 2.82
C PHE A 251 -9.30 9.24 2.73
N ARG A 252 -9.79 9.56 1.52
CA ARG A 252 -11.17 10.01 1.30
C ARG A 252 -12.21 8.96 1.71
N LEU A 253 -11.93 7.69 1.45
CA LEU A 253 -12.77 6.59 1.92
C LEU A 253 -12.86 6.56 3.46
N SER A 254 -11.76 6.83 4.16
CA SER A 254 -11.74 6.83 5.63
C SER A 254 -12.48 7.99 6.29
N THR A 255 -12.76 9.08 5.56
CA THR A 255 -13.50 10.26 6.08
C THR A 255 -14.98 10.28 5.72
N ASN A 256 -15.37 9.65 4.62
CA ASN A 256 -16.73 9.75 4.10
C ASN A 256 -17.63 8.68 4.73
N ASP A 257 -18.23 8.99 5.88
CA ASP A 257 -19.53 8.43 6.27
C ASP A 257 -20.63 9.25 5.59
N ALA A 258 -21.30 8.63 4.61
CA ALA A 258 -22.69 8.85 4.19
C ALA A 258 -23.27 10.26 3.93
N ALA A 259 -22.53 11.38 4.05
CA ALA A 259 -23.16 12.72 4.16
C ALA A 259 -22.76 13.76 3.09
N VAL A 260 -22.09 13.38 2.01
CA VAL A 260 -21.91 14.26 0.85
C VAL A 260 -22.18 13.41 -0.39
N ASP A 261 -23.42 13.43 -0.85
CA ASP A 261 -23.86 13.18 -2.24
C ASP A 261 -25.39 13.30 -2.28
N ALA A 262 -25.91 14.52 -2.08
CA ALA A 262 -27.29 14.88 -2.45
C ALA A 262 -27.39 15.40 -3.89
N ASP A 263 -26.27 15.53 -4.60
CA ASP A 263 -26.25 15.74 -6.04
C ASP A 263 -25.93 14.41 -6.72
N ALA A 264 -26.93 13.91 -7.45
CA ALA A 264 -26.93 12.69 -8.24
C ALA A 264 -26.01 12.76 -9.49
N ASP A 265 -24.87 13.41 -9.34
CA ASP A 265 -23.85 13.62 -10.37
C ASP A 265 -22.43 13.49 -9.77
N ALA A 266 -22.32 12.79 -8.63
CA ALA A 266 -21.05 12.32 -8.09
C ALA A 266 -20.47 11.21 -8.98
N ASP A 267 -20.15 11.58 -10.22
CA ASP A 267 -18.98 11.06 -10.90
C ASP A 267 -17.90 10.99 -9.83
N PHE A 268 -17.52 9.76 -9.44
CA PHE A 268 -16.32 9.49 -8.65
C PHE A 268 -15.15 9.92 -9.51
N SER A 269 -15.04 11.24 -9.71
CA SER A 269 -14.30 11.77 -10.81
C SER A 269 -12.89 11.28 -10.59
N HIS A 270 -12.25 10.85 -11.67
CA HIS A 270 -10.87 10.42 -11.70
C HIS A 270 -9.88 11.43 -11.07
N LYS A 271 -10.37 12.61 -10.62
CA LYS A 271 -9.70 13.77 -10.06
C LYS A 271 -9.68 13.77 -8.53
N SER A 272 -8.77 12.99 -7.95
CA SER A 272 -8.47 13.08 -6.51
C SER A 272 -7.11 13.71 -6.19
N LEU A 273 -6.21 13.76 -7.17
CA LEU A 273 -4.94 14.45 -7.02
C LEU A 273 -5.11 15.98 -7.18
N PRO A 274 -4.17 16.77 -6.65
CA PRO A 274 -4.04 18.18 -7.00
C PRO A 274 -3.84 18.39 -8.51
N LYS A 275 -4.13 19.58 -9.00
CA LYS A 275 -4.31 19.87 -10.43
C LYS A 275 -3.16 19.39 -11.33
N HIS A 276 -1.91 19.64 -10.96
CA HIS A 276 -0.77 19.30 -11.82
C HIS A 276 -0.47 17.81 -11.79
N LEU A 277 -0.48 17.20 -10.61
CA LEU A 277 -0.34 15.76 -10.42
C LEU A 277 -1.49 14.99 -11.09
N GLN A 278 -2.72 15.50 -11.04
CA GLN A 278 -3.85 14.89 -11.72
C GLN A 278 -3.64 14.88 -13.24
N LYS A 279 -3.24 16.01 -13.83
CA LYS A 279 -2.90 16.07 -15.25
C LYS A 279 -1.75 15.10 -15.60
N ALA A 280 -0.73 14.99 -14.74
CA ALA A 280 0.36 14.05 -14.94
C ALA A 280 -0.12 12.59 -14.87
N TYR A 281 -1.04 12.27 -13.95
CA TYR A 281 -1.64 10.95 -13.82
C TYR A 281 -2.50 10.59 -15.03
N ASP A 282 -3.36 11.50 -15.49
CA ASP A 282 -4.19 11.33 -16.68
C ASP A 282 -3.31 11.07 -17.92
N ASN A 283 -2.18 11.76 -18.03
CA ASN A 283 -1.20 11.57 -19.11
C ASN A 283 -0.47 10.21 -19.08
N LEU A 284 -0.46 9.50 -17.94
CA LEU A 284 0.09 8.13 -17.90
C LEU A 284 -0.78 7.16 -18.70
N ASP A 285 -2.05 7.52 -18.92
CA ASP A 285 -3.03 6.70 -19.62
C ASP A 285 -3.02 5.24 -19.13
N LEU A 286 -3.08 5.07 -17.80
CA LEU A 286 -3.05 3.73 -17.21
C LEU A 286 -4.36 3.00 -17.54
N PRO A 287 -4.30 1.79 -18.11
CA PRO A 287 -5.49 1.00 -18.47
C PRO A 287 -6.01 0.18 -17.28
N PHE A 288 -5.72 0.63 -16.06
CA PHE A 288 -6.19 0.00 -14.83
C PHE A 288 -6.39 1.04 -13.72
N MET A 289 -7.24 0.71 -12.77
CA MET A 289 -7.50 1.53 -11.59
C MET A 289 -7.92 0.63 -10.42
N VAL A 290 -7.62 1.05 -9.19
CA VAL A 290 -8.13 0.43 -7.96
C VAL A 290 -9.09 1.42 -7.31
N ARG A 291 -10.32 0.98 -7.02
CA ARG A 291 -11.34 1.70 -6.27
C ARG A 291 -11.43 1.13 -4.84
N PRO A 292 -10.84 1.82 -3.85
CA PRO A 292 -10.91 1.39 -2.46
C PRO A 292 -12.34 1.35 -1.93
N GLY A 293 -12.71 0.27 -1.23
CA GLY A 293 -13.98 0.13 -0.52
C GLY A 293 -15.24 0.21 -1.38
N PHE A 294 -15.11 0.02 -2.69
CA PHE A 294 -16.20 0.19 -3.64
C PHE A 294 -17.42 -0.66 -3.27
N LEU A 295 -17.21 -1.95 -2.99
CA LEU A 295 -18.31 -2.86 -2.67
C LEU A 295 -18.84 -2.67 -1.22
N THR A 296 -18.01 -2.15 -0.31
CA THR A 296 -18.43 -1.87 1.09
C THR A 296 -19.38 -0.67 1.22
N LYS A 297 -19.30 0.29 0.29
CA LYS A 297 -20.18 1.48 0.26
C LYS A 297 -21.59 1.17 -0.26
N ILE A 298 -21.72 0.18 -1.13
CA ILE A 298 -23.01 -0.18 -1.72
C ILE A 298 -23.93 -0.78 -0.64
N SER A 299 -23.38 -1.61 0.27
CA SER A 299 -24.10 -2.15 1.43
C SER A 299 -24.62 -1.09 2.43
N SER A 300 -24.09 0.14 2.45
CA SER A 300 -24.60 1.21 3.34
C SER A 300 -25.66 2.10 2.68
N ARG A 301 -25.66 2.23 1.35
CA ARG A 301 -26.71 2.93 0.59
C ARG A 301 -28.03 2.15 0.59
N ASP A 302 -27.98 0.83 0.49
CA ASP A 302 -29.18 -0.03 0.53
C ASP A 302 -29.93 0.05 1.87
N ARG A 303 -29.19 0.14 2.99
CA ARG A 303 -29.77 0.29 4.34
C ARG A 303 -30.56 1.60 4.50
N ASN A 304 -30.15 2.68 3.84
CA ASN A 304 -30.83 3.98 3.94
C ASN A 304 -32.05 4.12 3.00
N LYS A 305 -32.22 3.23 2.01
CA LYS A 305 -33.42 3.24 1.15
C LYS A 305 -34.63 2.59 1.82
N HIS A 306 -34.43 1.71 2.80
CA HIS A 306 -35.51 1.00 3.49
C HIS A 306 -36.05 1.72 4.74
N SER A 307 -35.56 2.90 5.11
CA SER A 307 -36.04 3.65 6.29
C SER A 307 -36.93 4.86 5.99
N SER A 308 -37.43 5.03 4.76
CA SER A 308 -38.35 6.12 4.42
C SER A 308 -39.62 5.64 3.73
N THR A 309 -40.51 5.01 4.50
CA THR A 309 -41.95 5.04 4.23
C THR A 309 -42.70 5.14 5.55
N THR A 310 -43.28 6.31 5.80
CA THR A 310 -44.37 6.48 6.77
C THR A 310 -45.71 6.33 6.03
N ASP A 311 -46.59 5.59 6.72
CA ASP A 311 -48.05 5.52 6.60
C ASP A 311 -48.67 4.63 5.52
N GLY A 312 -49.14 3.46 5.95
CA GLY A 312 -50.22 2.72 5.29
C GLY A 312 -50.04 1.21 5.32
N GLN A 313 -50.70 0.57 6.29
CA GLN A 313 -51.16 -0.82 6.34
C GLN A 313 -51.02 -1.61 5.02
N ASP A 314 -50.23 -2.70 5.03
CA ASP A 314 -50.64 -4.02 4.52
C ASP A 314 -49.58 -5.09 4.88
N ASP A 315 -50.09 -6.19 5.44
CA ASP A 315 -49.41 -7.41 5.89
C ASP A 315 -48.85 -8.17 4.67
N TYR A 316 -47.54 -8.19 4.49
CA TYR A 316 -46.84 -9.22 3.73
C TYR A 316 -45.53 -9.58 4.45
N ASP A 317 -45.48 -10.84 4.88
CA ASP A 317 -44.30 -11.55 5.36
C ASP A 317 -43.22 -11.50 4.26
N CYS A 318 -42.17 -10.68 4.43
CA CYS A 318 -41.00 -10.71 3.57
C CYS A 318 -39.76 -11.07 4.41
N ASP A 319 -39.20 -12.24 4.05
CA ASP A 319 -38.17 -12.98 4.76
C ASP A 319 -37.00 -12.15 5.27
N GLU A 320 -36.68 -12.39 6.54
CA GLU A 320 -35.48 -11.98 7.27
C GLU A 320 -34.17 -12.53 6.65
N HIS A 321 -33.68 -12.06 5.50
CA HIS A 321 -32.34 -12.44 5.02
C HIS A 321 -31.52 -11.31 4.37
N ASP A 322 -31.66 -10.06 4.82
CA ASP A 322 -30.83 -8.94 4.36
C ASP A 322 -29.52 -8.77 5.17
N ASN A 323 -28.89 -9.88 5.59
CA ASN A 323 -27.58 -9.86 6.25
C ASN A 323 -26.47 -9.99 5.19
N ASN A 324 -26.31 -8.89 4.47
CA ASN A 324 -25.50 -8.74 3.26
C ASN A 324 -24.04 -8.41 3.58
N ASP A 325 -23.32 -9.34 4.21
CA ASP A 325 -21.88 -9.24 4.42
C ASP A 325 -21.14 -10.22 3.50
N PHE A 326 -20.59 -9.70 2.40
CA PHE A 326 -19.67 -10.43 1.53
C PHE A 326 -18.45 -10.90 2.33
N THR A 327 -18.53 -12.10 2.89
CA THR A 327 -17.45 -12.74 3.64
C THR A 327 -16.91 -13.93 2.88
N VAL A 328 -15.65 -14.29 3.12
CA VAL A 328 -15.10 -15.51 2.51
C VAL A 328 -15.92 -16.75 2.89
N ALA A 329 -16.40 -16.84 4.14
CA ALA A 329 -17.28 -17.92 4.58
C ALA A 329 -18.57 -17.99 3.75
N SER A 330 -19.24 -16.86 3.51
CA SER A 330 -20.45 -16.82 2.70
C SER A 330 -20.23 -17.26 1.25
N PHE A 331 -19.08 -16.93 0.65
CA PHE A 331 -18.71 -17.42 -0.69
C PHE A 331 -18.44 -18.93 -0.69
N VAL A 332 -17.65 -19.42 0.27
CA VAL A 332 -17.34 -20.86 0.40
C VAL A 332 -18.61 -21.69 0.61
N ASN A 333 -19.60 -21.16 1.31
CA ASN A 333 -20.86 -21.86 1.57
C ASN A 333 -21.79 -21.93 0.34
N GLN A 334 -21.67 -20.99 -0.61
CA GLN A 334 -22.59 -20.89 -1.75
C GLN A 334 -21.97 -21.29 -3.09
N VAL A 335 -20.64 -21.32 -3.18
CA VAL A 335 -19.90 -21.57 -4.43
C VAL A 335 -19.17 -22.91 -4.33
N ASP A 336 -19.38 -23.75 -5.34
CA ASP A 336 -18.69 -25.04 -5.48
C ASP A 336 -17.26 -24.83 -6.02
N PHE A 337 -16.34 -24.46 -5.11
CA PHE A 337 -14.93 -24.27 -5.43
C PHE A 337 -14.24 -25.61 -5.69
N ASN A 338 -13.47 -25.67 -6.78
CA ASN A 338 -12.76 -26.88 -7.19
C ASN A 338 -11.25 -26.67 -7.28
N SER A 339 -10.49 -27.64 -6.75
CA SER A 339 -9.03 -27.68 -6.82
C SER A 339 -8.58 -28.21 -8.19
N GLU A 340 -8.01 -27.33 -9.01
CA GLU A 340 -7.60 -27.67 -10.38
C GLU A 340 -6.12 -28.08 -10.48
N LYS A 341 -5.75 -28.97 -11.42
CA LYS A 341 -4.36 -29.40 -11.64
C LYS A 341 -3.68 -28.63 -12.77
N ILE A 342 -2.63 -27.87 -12.50
CA ILE A 342 -1.81 -27.23 -13.56
C ILE A 342 -0.70 -28.15 -14.04
N GLN A 343 -0.35 -28.01 -15.32
CA GLN A 343 0.93 -28.47 -15.82
C GLN A 343 1.99 -27.40 -15.59
N THR A 344 3.07 -27.76 -14.90
CA THR A 344 4.25 -26.90 -14.77
C THR A 344 5.03 -26.84 -16.09
N THR A 345 5.98 -25.91 -16.21
CA THR A 345 6.94 -25.87 -17.33
C THR A 345 7.70 -27.18 -17.52
N SER A 346 7.84 -27.98 -16.46
CA SER A 346 8.43 -29.33 -16.46
C SER A 346 7.42 -30.45 -16.79
N LYS A 347 6.22 -30.11 -17.29
CA LYS A 347 5.11 -31.02 -17.64
C LYS A 347 4.59 -31.88 -16.49
N ARG A 348 4.83 -31.50 -15.23
CA ARG A 348 4.27 -32.19 -14.07
C ARG A 348 2.90 -31.61 -13.72
N ALA A 349 1.93 -32.48 -13.49
CA ALA A 349 0.65 -32.07 -12.92
C ALA A 349 0.83 -31.79 -11.42
N VAL A 350 0.58 -30.54 -11.00
CA VAL A 350 0.59 -30.12 -9.60
C VAL A 350 -0.77 -29.50 -9.29
N ALA A 351 -1.38 -29.90 -8.17
CA ALA A 351 -2.59 -29.26 -7.69
C ALA A 351 -2.30 -27.78 -7.42
N GLU A 352 -3.12 -26.89 -7.99
CA GLU A 352 -3.08 -25.49 -7.59
C GLU A 352 -3.46 -25.39 -6.11
N ARG A 353 -2.79 -24.50 -5.37
CA ARG A 353 -3.18 -24.19 -4.00
C ARG A 353 -4.46 -23.37 -3.93
N ARG A 354 -4.78 -22.61 -4.99
CA ARG A 354 -6.05 -21.91 -5.08
C ARG A 354 -7.11 -22.86 -5.62
N GLU A 355 -8.33 -22.62 -5.20
CA GLU A 355 -9.51 -23.27 -5.74
C GLU A 355 -10.26 -22.28 -6.62
N THR A 356 -10.98 -22.79 -7.62
CA THR A 356 -11.61 -21.96 -8.64
C THR A 356 -13.02 -22.42 -8.95
N ALA A 357 -13.87 -21.47 -9.35
CA ALA A 357 -15.17 -21.74 -9.94
C ALA A 357 -15.42 -20.77 -11.10
N TRP A 358 -16.14 -21.22 -12.12
CA TRP A 358 -16.52 -20.40 -13.27
C TRP A 358 -18.04 -20.32 -13.29
N GLN A 359 -18.61 -19.13 -13.03
CA GLN A 359 -20.05 -18.91 -13.03
C GLN A 359 -20.45 -17.93 -14.12
N GLY A 360 -21.66 -18.06 -14.67
CA GLY A 360 -22.11 -17.17 -15.72
C GLY A 360 -23.54 -17.42 -16.18
N ASP A 361 -24.00 -16.58 -17.08
CA ASP A 361 -25.26 -16.75 -17.80
C ASP A 361 -25.22 -18.01 -18.70
N GLU A 362 -26.39 -18.47 -19.15
CA GLU A 362 -26.50 -19.73 -19.89
C GLU A 362 -25.63 -19.76 -21.17
N HIS A 363 -25.52 -18.62 -21.86
CA HIS A 363 -24.76 -18.47 -23.11
C HIS A 363 -23.25 -18.40 -22.91
N VAL A 364 -22.77 -18.23 -21.68
CA VAL A 364 -21.35 -18.10 -21.40
C VAL A 364 -20.64 -19.43 -21.64
N ALA A 365 -19.65 -19.38 -22.53
CA ALA A 365 -18.83 -20.53 -22.87
C ALA A 365 -17.94 -20.98 -21.70
N PRO A 366 -17.43 -22.22 -21.73
CA PRO A 366 -16.39 -22.66 -20.79
C PRO A 366 -15.20 -21.70 -20.78
N PHE A 367 -14.59 -21.50 -19.61
CA PHE A 367 -13.42 -20.66 -19.46
C PHE A 367 -12.15 -21.48 -19.64
N GLU A 368 -11.37 -21.13 -20.67
CA GLU A 368 -10.14 -21.84 -21.00
C GLU A 368 -8.92 -21.05 -20.57
N TYR A 369 -8.02 -21.68 -19.81
CA TYR A 369 -6.73 -21.08 -19.46
C TYR A 369 -5.70 -22.15 -19.09
N SER A 370 -4.43 -21.92 -19.44
CA SER A 370 -3.32 -22.83 -19.07
C SER A 370 -3.56 -24.32 -19.41
N GLY A 371 -4.26 -24.59 -20.51
CA GLY A 371 -4.61 -25.96 -20.94
C GLY A 371 -5.74 -26.62 -20.15
N LYS A 372 -6.48 -25.86 -19.34
CA LYS A 372 -7.68 -26.29 -18.60
C LYS A 372 -8.93 -25.70 -19.24
N SER A 373 -10.06 -26.38 -19.08
CA SER A 373 -11.38 -25.91 -19.48
C SER A 373 -12.34 -26.02 -18.29
N MET A 374 -12.75 -24.88 -17.74
CA MET A 374 -13.70 -24.81 -16.64
C MET A 374 -15.12 -24.70 -17.18
N GLN A 375 -15.96 -25.69 -16.88
CA GLN A 375 -17.36 -25.64 -17.27
C GLN A 375 -18.08 -24.51 -16.52
N ARG A 376 -18.94 -23.78 -17.23
CA ARG A 376 -19.75 -22.71 -16.64
C ARG A 376 -20.74 -23.33 -15.66
N MET A 377 -20.83 -22.76 -14.48
CA MET A 377 -21.84 -23.08 -13.46
C MET A 377 -22.88 -21.95 -13.43
N PRO A 378 -24.13 -22.24 -13.02
CA PRO A 378 -25.10 -21.18 -12.75
C PRO A 378 -24.59 -20.22 -11.67
N TRP A 379 -25.11 -19.00 -11.66
CA TRP A 379 -24.81 -18.03 -10.63
C TRP A 379 -25.26 -18.50 -9.25
N SER A 380 -24.36 -18.45 -8.27
CA SER A 380 -24.76 -18.49 -6.86
C SER A 380 -25.36 -17.14 -6.44
N PRO A 381 -26.34 -17.10 -5.50
CA PRO A 381 -26.98 -15.86 -5.09
C PRO A 381 -26.01 -14.76 -4.66
N ILE A 382 -24.97 -15.10 -3.89
CA ILE A 382 -23.94 -14.14 -3.47
C ILE A 382 -23.12 -13.56 -4.64
N VAL A 383 -22.88 -14.34 -5.69
CA VAL A 383 -22.10 -13.89 -6.86
C VAL A 383 -22.97 -13.01 -7.76
N ALA A 384 -24.24 -13.37 -7.94
CA ALA A 384 -25.22 -12.53 -8.64
C ALA A 384 -25.41 -11.18 -7.93
N ASN A 385 -25.55 -11.17 -6.60
CA ASN A 385 -25.63 -9.94 -5.82
C ASN A 385 -24.38 -9.05 -6.01
N ALA A 386 -23.17 -9.62 -5.96
CA ALA A 386 -21.95 -8.86 -6.25
C ALA A 386 -21.93 -8.31 -7.69
N ARG A 387 -22.36 -9.10 -8.68
CA ARG A 387 -22.48 -8.68 -10.09
C ARG A 387 -23.45 -7.52 -10.24
N ASP A 388 -24.63 -7.62 -9.64
CA ASP A 388 -25.71 -6.65 -9.82
C ASP A 388 -25.33 -5.31 -9.20
N ARG A 389 -24.72 -5.33 -8.01
CA ARG A 389 -24.13 -4.13 -7.37
C ARG A 389 -23.04 -3.47 -8.21
N LEU A 390 -22.17 -4.27 -8.83
CA LEU A 390 -21.20 -3.73 -9.78
C LEU A 390 -21.90 -3.10 -10.98
N CYS A 391 -22.90 -3.79 -11.56
CA CYS A 391 -23.63 -3.32 -12.72
C CYS A 391 -24.37 -2.00 -12.47
N GLU A 392 -24.97 -1.82 -11.29
CA GLU A 392 -25.65 -0.58 -10.91
C GLU A 392 -24.69 0.62 -10.90
N GLU A 393 -23.50 0.45 -10.34
CA GLU A 393 -22.54 1.54 -10.15
C GLU A 393 -21.63 1.75 -11.37
N THR A 394 -21.32 0.69 -12.14
CA THR A 394 -20.50 0.82 -13.37
C THR A 394 -21.35 1.03 -14.62
N SER A 395 -22.66 0.78 -14.57
CA SER A 395 -23.54 0.70 -15.75
C SER A 395 -23.09 -0.35 -16.79
N HIS A 396 -22.26 -1.32 -16.39
CA HIS A 396 -21.78 -2.41 -17.23
C HIS A 396 -22.22 -3.75 -16.67
N TYR A 397 -22.92 -4.54 -17.48
CA TYR A 397 -23.30 -5.90 -17.12
C TYR A 397 -22.17 -6.89 -17.45
N TYR A 398 -21.86 -7.75 -16.48
CA TYR A 398 -20.88 -8.84 -16.61
C TYR A 398 -21.61 -10.18 -16.62
N ASP A 399 -21.47 -10.94 -17.70
CA ASP A 399 -22.20 -12.19 -17.89
C ASP A 399 -21.43 -13.44 -17.41
N GLY A 400 -20.14 -13.30 -17.06
CA GLY A 400 -19.33 -14.38 -16.51
C GLY A 400 -18.42 -13.91 -15.36
N CYS A 401 -18.04 -14.83 -14.47
CA CYS A 401 -17.17 -14.56 -13.33
C CYS A 401 -16.28 -15.74 -12.99
N LEU A 402 -14.96 -15.49 -12.96
CA LEU A 402 -13.97 -16.44 -12.47
C LEU A 402 -13.70 -16.16 -10.99
N LEU A 403 -14.13 -17.09 -10.14
CA LEU A 403 -13.87 -17.05 -8.71
C LEU A 403 -12.55 -17.73 -8.40
N ASN A 404 -11.79 -17.12 -7.50
CA ASN A 404 -10.50 -17.61 -7.01
C ASN A 404 -10.49 -17.58 -5.49
N LEU A 405 -10.46 -18.75 -4.85
CA LEU A 405 -10.28 -18.89 -3.42
C LEU A 405 -8.80 -19.14 -3.10
N TYR A 406 -8.20 -18.19 -2.41
CA TYR A 406 -6.86 -18.31 -1.83
C TYR A 406 -7.05 -18.74 -0.37
N PRO A 407 -6.79 -20.00 -0.01
CA PRO A 407 -7.13 -20.52 1.32
C PRO A 407 -6.27 -19.92 2.44
N ASP A 408 -5.09 -19.41 2.12
CA ASP A 408 -4.13 -18.88 3.09
C ASP A 408 -3.22 -17.80 2.49
N GLY A 409 -2.28 -17.30 3.30
CA GLY A 409 -1.24 -16.37 2.88
C GLY A 409 -0.12 -16.99 2.04
N GLY A 410 -0.02 -18.31 1.99
CA GLY A 410 0.93 -19.04 1.12
C GLY A 410 0.47 -19.11 -0.33
N SER A 411 -0.79 -18.76 -0.60
CA SER A 411 -1.42 -18.81 -1.92
C SER A 411 -1.39 -17.43 -2.58
N GLY A 412 -1.11 -17.41 -3.89
CA GLY A 412 -1.05 -16.20 -4.69
C GLY A 412 -1.03 -16.54 -6.17
N MET A 413 -1.04 -15.51 -7.02
CA MET A 413 -1.00 -15.65 -8.47
C MET A 413 0.22 -14.93 -9.02
N ARG A 414 1.05 -15.62 -9.80
CA ARG A 414 2.25 -15.03 -10.43
C ARG A 414 1.85 -13.96 -11.45
N TYR A 415 2.83 -13.19 -11.92
CA TYR A 415 2.59 -12.26 -13.02
C TYR A 415 2.04 -12.99 -14.25
N HIS A 416 0.89 -12.54 -14.73
CA HIS A 416 0.18 -13.11 -15.88
C HIS A 416 -0.66 -12.04 -16.58
N ILE A 417 -1.21 -12.39 -17.73
CA ILE A 417 -2.25 -11.64 -18.43
C ILE A 417 -3.51 -12.51 -18.46
N ASP A 418 -4.67 -11.88 -18.50
CA ASP A 418 -5.92 -12.61 -18.71
C ASP A 418 -6.03 -13.10 -20.17
N PRO A 419 -6.44 -14.36 -20.41
CA PRO A 419 -6.56 -14.91 -21.75
C PRO A 419 -7.78 -14.35 -22.50
N ASP A 420 -7.73 -14.46 -23.83
CA ASP A 420 -8.83 -14.24 -24.78
C ASP A 420 -9.57 -12.90 -24.71
N GLN A 421 -8.91 -11.87 -24.17
CA GLN A 421 -9.41 -10.51 -24.13
C GLN A 421 -9.33 -9.89 -25.53
N GLY A 422 -10.44 -9.33 -26.01
CA GLY A 422 -10.60 -8.89 -27.40
C GLY A 422 -10.93 -10.01 -28.39
N VAL A 423 -11.03 -11.27 -27.92
CA VAL A 423 -11.35 -12.44 -28.77
C VAL A 423 -12.64 -13.12 -28.30
N GLN A 424 -12.70 -13.51 -27.03
CA GLN A 424 -13.88 -14.10 -26.39
C GLN A 424 -14.50 -13.14 -25.37
N TRP A 425 -13.66 -12.44 -24.63
CA TRP A 425 -14.06 -11.54 -23.56
C TRP A 425 -13.84 -10.08 -23.96
N ASP A 426 -14.71 -9.19 -23.50
CA ASP A 426 -14.50 -7.75 -23.59
C ASP A 426 -13.18 -7.37 -22.89
N PHE A 427 -12.61 -6.24 -23.29
CA PHE A 427 -11.39 -5.71 -22.70
C PHE A 427 -11.58 -5.20 -21.27
N GLU A 428 -12.83 -4.91 -20.89
CA GLU A 428 -13.16 -4.59 -19.51
C GLU A 428 -13.25 -5.86 -18.64
N THR A 429 -12.44 -5.87 -17.58
CA THR A 429 -12.47 -6.89 -16.53
C THR A 429 -12.45 -6.20 -15.17
N VAL A 430 -13.30 -6.67 -14.26
CA VAL A 430 -13.39 -6.14 -12.90
C VAL A 430 -13.04 -7.23 -11.89
N VAL A 431 -12.16 -6.91 -10.95
CA VAL A 431 -11.72 -7.82 -9.90
C VAL A 431 -12.15 -7.30 -8.54
N VAL A 432 -13.10 -7.98 -7.90
CA VAL A 432 -13.48 -7.73 -6.51
C VAL A 432 -12.54 -8.50 -5.58
N SER A 433 -12.08 -7.86 -4.51
CA SER A 433 -11.28 -8.50 -3.44
C SER A 433 -12.10 -8.63 -2.16
N ILE A 434 -12.25 -9.85 -1.65
CA ILE A 434 -12.98 -10.15 -0.41
C ILE A 434 -12.08 -10.94 0.55
N GLY A 435 -12.13 -10.60 1.84
CA GLY A 435 -11.38 -11.24 2.92
C GLY A 435 -9.99 -10.66 3.12
N ALA A 436 -8.99 -11.53 3.25
CA ALA A 436 -7.67 -11.12 3.70
C ALA A 436 -6.98 -10.13 2.74
N THR A 437 -6.39 -9.09 3.30
CA THR A 437 -5.65 -8.06 2.57
C THR A 437 -4.41 -8.65 1.90
N ARG A 438 -4.19 -8.33 0.62
CA ARG A 438 -3.05 -8.80 -0.18
C ARG A 438 -2.47 -7.69 -1.04
N ARG A 439 -1.18 -7.83 -1.38
CA ARG A 439 -0.54 -6.96 -2.35
C ARG A 439 -0.92 -7.38 -3.76
N PHE A 440 -1.33 -6.42 -4.57
CA PHE A 440 -1.63 -6.60 -5.99
C PHE A 440 -0.71 -5.69 -6.81
N ALA A 441 -0.18 -6.19 -7.92
CA ALA A 441 0.76 -5.41 -8.70
C ALA A 441 0.56 -5.54 -10.20
N PHE A 442 0.86 -4.47 -10.92
CA PHE A 442 1.00 -4.44 -12.36
C PHE A 442 2.46 -4.18 -12.73
N ARG A 443 2.98 -4.91 -13.72
CA ARG A 443 4.28 -4.65 -14.33
C ARG A 443 4.14 -4.54 -15.85
N SER A 444 4.89 -3.62 -16.46
CA SER A 444 4.90 -3.46 -17.92
C SER A 444 5.44 -4.70 -18.62
N ILE A 445 4.77 -5.14 -19.69
CA ILE A 445 5.19 -6.25 -20.56
C ILE A 445 6.35 -5.86 -21.46
N VAL A 446 6.38 -4.60 -21.90
CA VAL A 446 7.41 -4.06 -22.82
C VAL A 446 8.83 -4.25 -22.24
N ASN A 447 8.94 -4.36 -20.91
CA ASN A 447 10.21 -4.53 -20.20
C ASN A 447 10.60 -6.00 -19.92
N ASP A 448 9.70 -6.97 -20.14
CA ASP A 448 9.98 -8.39 -19.89
C ASP A 448 10.57 -9.09 -21.15
N ALA A 449 10.35 -8.51 -22.35
CA ALA A 449 10.74 -9.08 -23.64
C ALA A 449 12.26 -9.14 -23.90
N THR A 450 13.08 -8.42 -23.13
CA THR A 450 14.55 -8.49 -23.21
C THR A 450 15.17 -9.55 -22.28
N SER A 451 14.36 -10.31 -21.53
CA SER A 451 14.86 -11.30 -20.55
C SER A 451 14.77 -12.77 -21.00
N ASN A 452 14.21 -13.08 -22.17
CA ASN A 452 14.25 -14.43 -22.75
C ASN A 452 15.53 -14.65 -23.58
N GLY A 453 16.67 -14.60 -22.89
CA GLY A 453 17.94 -15.20 -23.32
C GLY A 453 18.23 -16.42 -22.45
N ALA A 454 18.70 -17.49 -23.08
CA ALA A 454 18.85 -18.83 -22.55
C ALA A 454 19.56 -18.99 -21.18
N ASP A 455 19.23 -20.13 -20.56
CA ASP A 455 19.99 -20.93 -19.59
C ASP A 455 19.45 -21.00 -18.16
N GLY A 456 19.11 -22.24 -17.78
CA GLY A 456 18.68 -22.59 -16.45
C GLY A 456 19.84 -22.64 -15.49
N GLN A 457 19.72 -21.92 -14.37
CA GLN A 457 20.16 -22.44 -13.08
C GLN A 457 19.38 -21.77 -11.95
N SER A 458 18.83 -22.62 -11.09
CA SER A 458 18.23 -22.25 -9.82
C SER A 458 19.27 -21.56 -8.93
N THR A 459 18.95 -20.36 -8.44
CA THR A 459 19.52 -19.83 -7.21
C THR A 459 18.40 -19.21 -6.35
N THR A 460 18.38 -19.66 -5.10
CA THR A 460 17.50 -19.23 -4.02
C THR A 460 17.98 -17.90 -3.44
N SER A 461 17.48 -16.78 -3.96
CA SER A 461 17.47 -15.46 -3.30
C SER A 461 16.75 -14.46 -4.21
N GLY A 462 15.41 -14.44 -4.16
CA GLY A 462 14.56 -13.71 -5.11
C GLY A 462 14.37 -12.23 -4.81
N GLU A 463 15.46 -11.46 -4.77
CA GLU A 463 15.45 -10.00 -4.89
C GLU A 463 16.57 -9.59 -5.84
N GLN A 464 16.27 -9.60 -7.14
CA GLN A 464 16.88 -8.75 -8.17
C GLN A 464 16.35 -9.18 -9.54
N GLY A 465 15.34 -8.44 -10.00
CA GLY A 465 14.85 -8.51 -11.36
C GLY A 465 14.36 -7.13 -11.78
N ALA A 466 15.25 -6.36 -12.41
CA ALA A 466 14.94 -5.34 -13.42
C ALA A 466 16.26 -4.73 -13.91
N LYS A 467 16.72 -5.12 -15.11
CA LYS A 467 17.63 -4.32 -15.91
C LYS A 467 16.77 -3.72 -17.03
N ASP A 468 16.48 -2.42 -16.87
CA ASP A 468 15.64 -1.51 -17.67
C ASP A 468 14.10 -1.63 -17.43
N GLY A 469 13.35 -0.73 -16.78
CA GLY A 469 13.61 0.55 -16.12
C GLY A 469 12.39 1.08 -15.31
N SER A 470 11.19 0.50 -15.44
CA SER A 470 10.00 0.91 -14.66
C SER A 470 9.67 -0.08 -13.54
N LYS A 471 9.59 0.40 -12.30
CA LYS A 471 9.13 -0.38 -11.14
C LYS A 471 7.65 -0.76 -11.29
N PRO A 472 7.18 -1.86 -10.67
CA PRO A 472 5.78 -2.26 -10.73
C PRO A 472 4.88 -1.28 -9.97
N HIS A 473 3.68 -1.06 -10.49
CA HIS A 473 2.60 -0.37 -9.77
C HIS A 473 2.08 -1.34 -8.70
N MET A 474 2.09 -0.93 -7.44
CA MET A 474 1.84 -1.81 -6.29
C MET A 474 0.78 -1.23 -5.37
N PHE A 475 -0.27 -2.00 -5.15
CA PHE A 475 -1.42 -1.64 -4.32
C PHE A 475 -1.62 -2.66 -3.20
N VAL A 476 -2.25 -2.24 -2.11
CA VAL A 476 -2.68 -3.12 -1.01
C VAL A 476 -4.19 -3.25 -1.13
N LEU A 477 -4.66 -4.37 -1.68
CA LEU A 477 -6.10 -4.60 -1.85
C LEU A 477 -6.66 -5.17 -0.56
N MET A 478 -7.57 -4.40 0.03
CA MET A 478 -8.30 -4.74 1.25
C MET A 478 -9.68 -5.29 0.89
N ASP A 479 -10.41 -5.75 1.91
CA ASP A 479 -11.78 -6.22 1.76
C ASP A 479 -12.69 -5.16 1.09
N GLY A 480 -13.45 -5.59 0.09
CA GLY A 480 -14.37 -4.77 -0.70
C GLY A 480 -13.71 -3.85 -1.73
N ASP A 481 -12.38 -3.91 -1.92
CA ASP A 481 -11.69 -3.17 -2.97
C ASP A 481 -11.99 -3.78 -4.35
N VAL A 482 -12.16 -2.90 -5.34
CA VAL A 482 -12.40 -3.28 -6.74
C VAL A 482 -11.24 -2.82 -7.61
N THR A 483 -10.74 -3.68 -8.48
CA THR A 483 -9.72 -3.34 -9.49
C THR A 483 -10.33 -3.45 -10.87
N GLU A 484 -10.30 -2.36 -11.64
CA GLU A 484 -10.70 -2.33 -13.03
C GLU A 484 -9.48 -2.47 -13.93
N MET A 485 -9.62 -3.28 -14.97
CA MET A 485 -8.68 -3.41 -16.08
C MET A 485 -9.47 -3.19 -17.36
N VAL A 486 -9.05 -2.23 -18.18
CA VAL A 486 -9.80 -1.77 -19.36
C VAL A 486 -8.89 -1.67 -20.58
N ARG A 487 -9.47 -1.49 -21.76
CA ARG A 487 -8.73 -1.18 -23.01
C ARG A 487 -7.59 -2.19 -23.25
N ASP A 488 -6.36 -1.70 -23.42
CA ASP A 488 -5.18 -2.48 -23.74
C ASP A 488 -4.40 -2.95 -22.49
N CYS A 489 -5.06 -3.06 -21.33
CA CYS A 489 -4.41 -3.46 -20.07
C CYS A 489 -3.64 -4.76 -20.20
N GLN A 490 -4.27 -5.80 -20.72
CA GLN A 490 -3.67 -7.13 -20.86
C GLN A 490 -2.59 -7.19 -21.96
N ALA A 491 -2.54 -6.18 -22.84
CA ALA A 491 -1.47 -6.04 -23.84
C ALA A 491 -0.25 -5.28 -23.29
N ARG A 492 -0.47 -4.36 -22.33
CA ARG A 492 0.58 -3.50 -21.76
C ARG A 492 1.14 -4.01 -20.43
N PHE A 493 0.34 -4.69 -19.63
CA PHE A 493 0.69 -5.05 -18.26
C PHE A 493 0.39 -6.51 -17.95
N GLN A 494 1.31 -7.13 -17.22
CA GLN A 494 1.01 -8.31 -16.43
C GLN A 494 0.62 -7.91 -15.02
N HIS A 495 -0.27 -8.68 -14.40
CA HIS A 495 -0.71 -8.46 -13.03
C HIS A 495 -0.52 -9.69 -12.14
N THR A 496 -0.50 -9.49 -10.81
CA THR A 496 -0.17 -10.54 -9.82
C THR A 496 -0.88 -10.29 -8.50
N VAL A 497 -1.30 -11.37 -7.84
CA VAL A 497 -1.67 -11.38 -6.43
C VAL A 497 -0.48 -11.96 -5.65
N LYS A 498 0.14 -11.16 -4.79
CA LYS A 498 1.27 -11.64 -3.98
C LYS A 498 0.78 -12.51 -2.83
N THR A 499 1.62 -13.45 -2.42
CA THR A 499 1.49 -14.13 -1.13
C THR A 499 1.54 -13.12 0.01
N ALA A 500 1.00 -13.49 1.17
CA ALA A 500 1.08 -12.67 2.37
C ALA A 500 2.54 -12.35 2.72
N GLU A 501 2.74 -11.19 3.35
CA GLU A 501 4.07 -10.79 3.80
C GLU A 501 4.54 -11.61 5.01
N PHE A 502 3.60 -11.98 5.89
CA PHE A 502 3.89 -12.81 7.05
C PHE A 502 3.75 -14.29 6.68
N LYS A 503 4.85 -15.04 6.85
CA LYS A 503 4.84 -16.49 6.66
C LYS A 503 3.89 -17.14 7.66
N GLY A 504 3.10 -18.11 7.19
CA GLY A 504 2.15 -18.84 8.02
C GLY A 504 0.85 -18.08 8.29
N GLU A 505 0.58 -16.97 7.59
CA GLU A 505 -0.75 -16.35 7.64
C GLU A 505 -1.81 -17.31 7.08
N THR A 506 -2.88 -17.53 7.85
CA THR A 506 -3.93 -18.52 7.56
C THR A 506 -5.22 -17.89 7.04
N ALA A 507 -5.28 -16.56 6.95
CA ALA A 507 -6.48 -15.84 6.56
C ALA A 507 -6.77 -16.04 5.06
N PRO A 508 -7.99 -16.49 4.69
CA PRO A 508 -8.34 -16.73 3.30
C PRO A 508 -8.78 -15.45 2.60
N ARG A 509 -8.74 -15.47 1.26
CA ARG A 509 -9.18 -14.38 0.39
C ARG A 509 -9.91 -14.94 -0.82
N VAL A 510 -10.97 -14.28 -1.26
CA VAL A 510 -11.65 -14.56 -2.52
C VAL A 510 -11.42 -13.42 -3.52
N SER A 511 -11.23 -13.76 -4.78
CA SER A 511 -11.36 -12.81 -5.90
C SER A 511 -12.46 -13.23 -6.84
N LEU A 512 -13.29 -12.26 -7.21
CA LEU A 512 -14.29 -12.41 -8.27
C LEU A 512 -13.80 -11.62 -9.48
N VAL A 513 -13.47 -12.31 -10.55
CA VAL A 513 -12.97 -11.71 -11.81
C VAL A 513 -14.13 -11.72 -12.80
N PHE A 514 -14.89 -10.63 -12.82
CA PHE A 514 -16.02 -10.42 -13.69
C PHE A 514 -15.58 -10.10 -15.12
N LYS A 515 -16.26 -10.74 -16.07
CA LYS A 515 -16.00 -10.65 -17.51
C LYS A 515 -17.32 -10.48 -18.25
N LYS A 516 -17.22 -9.90 -19.43
CA LYS A 516 -18.32 -9.76 -20.38
C LYS A 516 -17.98 -10.51 -21.66
N THR A 517 -18.88 -11.32 -22.17
CA THR A 517 -18.72 -11.97 -23.48
C THR A 517 -18.77 -10.91 -24.57
N LEU A 518 -17.85 -10.97 -25.53
CA LEU A 518 -17.93 -10.11 -26.71
C LEU A 518 -19.17 -10.50 -27.53
N ALA A 519 -20.12 -9.59 -27.62
CA ALA A 519 -21.30 -9.73 -28.47
C ALA A 519 -20.86 -9.67 -29.95
N ASN A 520 -20.41 -10.79 -30.50
CA ASN A 520 -20.52 -11.23 -31.91
C ASN A 520 -19.56 -12.41 -32.19
N ARG A 521 -20.08 -13.63 -32.06
CA ARG A 521 -19.82 -14.68 -33.06
C ARG A 521 -21.09 -14.83 -33.88
N LYS A 522 -21.13 -14.18 -35.04
CA LYS A 522 -21.94 -14.65 -36.16
C LYS A 522 -21.02 -15.32 -37.15
#